data_AF-A0AAV2YH95-F1
#
_entry.id   AF-A0AAV2YH95-F1
#
_cell.length_a   1.000
_cell.length_b   1.000
_cell.length_c   1.000
_cell.angle_alpha   90.00
_cell.angle_beta   90.00
_cell.angle_gamma   90.00
#
_symmetry.space_group_name_H-M   'P 1'
#
loop_
_entity.id
_entity.type
_entity.pdbx_description
1 polymer ?
#
loop_
_entity_poly.entity_id
_entity_poly.type
_entity_poly.pdbx_seq_one_letter_code
_entity_poly.pdbx_strand_id
1 'polypeptide(L)'
;REKWTTSKVEQVNDQLKDQLLQQQIYFASLQSALLRAPLQSNCQEMFDTFHLPSHLRTDREERMGVLNERADEMLRDMPELMNRFTHDIPSNAPYSQTNITGGLDYTIVSNVFVSEIPHPSLKTVYQATLGYFWKLSKEMQKHLGFGFGIKVLENWGRFRQYATISYSNPGILDTTVNSTFTAQIVDGVGIIHTDFVDKDDLYPDTPGLCTRETVQAYVT
;
A
#
# COMPACT_ATOMS: atom_id res chain seq x y z
N ARG A 1 -7.84 -58.93 -31.40
CA ARG A 1 -7.04 -57.99 -30.58
C ARG A 1 -7.14 -56.57 -31.16
N GLU A 2 -6.80 -56.34 -32.42
CA GLU A 2 -6.87 -55.01 -33.06
C GLU A 2 -8.20 -54.27 -32.89
N LYS A 3 -9.36 -54.90 -33.17
CA LYS A 3 -10.68 -54.26 -32.97
C LYS A 3 -10.93 -53.75 -31.55
N TRP A 4 -10.42 -54.45 -30.53
CA TRP A 4 -10.58 -54.05 -29.14
C TRP A 4 -9.67 -52.86 -28.81
N THR A 5 -8.45 -52.86 -29.34
CA THR A 5 -7.52 -51.74 -29.21
C THR A 5 -8.05 -50.48 -29.89
N THR A 6 -8.61 -50.59 -31.10
CA THR A 6 -9.22 -49.47 -31.84
C THR A 6 -10.40 -48.88 -31.06
N SER A 7 -11.31 -49.74 -30.57
CA SER A 7 -12.45 -49.28 -29.77
C SER A 7 -12.03 -48.59 -28.47
N LYS A 8 -10.94 -49.03 -27.84
CA LYS A 8 -10.39 -48.38 -26.64
C LYS A 8 -9.77 -47.01 -26.96
N VAL A 9 -9.08 -46.88 -28.08
CA VAL A 9 -8.49 -45.63 -28.54
C VAL A 9 -9.57 -44.61 -28.91
N GLU A 10 -10.63 -45.03 -29.60
CA GLU A 10 -11.78 -44.17 -29.92
C GLU A 10 -12.46 -43.66 -28.65
N GLN A 11 -12.71 -44.55 -27.68
CA GLN A 11 -13.29 -44.18 -26.39
C GLN A 11 -12.44 -43.13 -25.64
N VAL A 12 -11.12 -43.31 -25.62
CA VAL A 12 -10.20 -42.36 -24.95
C VAL A 12 -10.13 -41.04 -25.73
N ASN A 13 -10.15 -41.08 -27.06
CA ASN A 13 -10.13 -39.89 -27.89
C ASN A 13 -11.38 -39.03 -27.69
N ASP A 14 -12.55 -39.66 -27.58
CA ASP A 14 -13.80 -38.93 -27.33
C ASP A 14 -13.82 -38.34 -25.91
N GLN A 15 -13.29 -39.07 -24.91
CA GLN A 15 -13.10 -38.52 -23.56
C GLN A 15 -12.16 -37.30 -23.54
N LEU A 16 -11.06 -37.35 -24.31
CA LEU A 16 -10.12 -36.23 -24.40
C LEU A 16 -10.75 -35.01 -25.09
N LYS A 17 -11.58 -35.21 -26.11
CA LYS A 17 -12.32 -34.12 -26.77
C LYS A 17 -13.32 -33.47 -25.81
N ASP A 18 -14.05 -34.27 -25.04
CA ASP A 18 -14.99 -33.76 -24.03
C ASP A 18 -14.25 -32.97 -22.94
N GLN A 19 -13.10 -33.45 -22.46
CA GLN A 19 -12.27 -32.74 -21.50
C GLN A 19 -11.71 -31.43 -22.08
N LEU A 20 -11.27 -31.43 -23.34
CA LEU A 20 -10.78 -30.23 -24.02
C LEU A 20 -11.90 -29.18 -24.14
N LEU A 21 -13.11 -29.60 -24.49
CA LEU A 21 -14.27 -28.72 -24.56
C LEU A 21 -14.59 -28.11 -23.19
N GLN A 22 -14.57 -28.92 -22.12
CA GLN A 22 -14.77 -28.43 -20.76
C GLN A 22 -13.71 -27.42 -20.35
N GLN A 23 -12.44 -27.67 -20.69
CA GLN A 23 -11.35 -26.72 -20.44
C GLN A 23 -11.57 -25.40 -21.18
N GLN A 24 -11.97 -25.44 -22.45
CA GLN A 24 -12.26 -24.25 -23.24
C GLN A 24 -13.40 -23.42 -22.65
N ILE A 25 -14.48 -24.07 -22.20
CA ILE A 25 -15.61 -23.41 -21.53
C ILE A 25 -15.17 -22.79 -20.20
N TYR A 26 -14.35 -23.51 -19.43
CA TYR A 26 -13.82 -23.01 -18.16
C TYR A 26 -12.93 -21.77 -18.36
N PHE A 27 -12.03 -21.79 -19.35
CA PHE A 27 -11.22 -20.64 -19.71
C PHE A 27 -12.07 -19.45 -20.18
N ALA A 28 -13.07 -19.68 -21.02
CA ALA A 28 -13.99 -18.62 -21.47
C ALA A 28 -14.79 -18.02 -20.29
N SER A 29 -15.17 -18.87 -19.31
CA SER A 29 -15.85 -18.43 -18.10
C SER A 29 -14.94 -17.60 -17.20
N LEU A 30 -13.69 -18.01 -17.03
CA LEU A 30 -12.67 -17.23 -16.32
C LEU A 30 -12.38 -15.89 -17.01
N GLN A 31 -12.20 -15.88 -18.32
CA GLN A 31 -11.99 -14.65 -19.08
C GLN A 31 -13.20 -13.70 -18.95
N SER A 32 -14.42 -14.22 -19.07
CA SER A 32 -15.65 -13.45 -18.87
C SER A 32 -15.76 -12.91 -17.44
N ALA A 33 -15.44 -13.73 -16.43
CA ALA A 33 -15.42 -13.30 -15.04
C ALA A 33 -14.34 -12.24 -14.77
N LEU A 34 -13.15 -12.36 -15.35
CA LEU A 34 -12.08 -11.36 -15.24
C LEU A 34 -12.47 -10.04 -15.94
N LEU A 35 -13.06 -10.10 -17.14
CA LEU A 35 -13.49 -8.91 -17.88
C LEU A 35 -14.68 -8.20 -17.22
N ARG A 36 -15.51 -8.93 -16.48
CA ARG A 36 -16.66 -8.38 -15.73
C ARG A 36 -16.33 -8.05 -14.28
N ALA A 37 -15.25 -8.61 -13.74
CA ALA A 37 -14.77 -8.25 -12.43
C ALA A 37 -14.31 -6.79 -12.49
N PRO A 38 -14.56 -6.00 -11.43
CA PRO A 38 -14.05 -4.64 -11.33
C PRO A 38 -12.55 -4.70 -11.05
N LEU A 39 -11.77 -5.21 -12.02
CA LEU A 39 -10.30 -5.25 -11.97
C LEU A 39 -9.68 -3.87 -12.27
N GLN A 40 -10.48 -2.80 -12.24
CA GLN A 40 -9.94 -1.44 -12.23
C GLN A 40 -9.29 -1.20 -10.86
N SER A 41 -8.05 -1.67 -10.75
CA SER A 41 -7.13 -1.28 -9.71
C SER A 41 -6.50 0.05 -10.12
N ASN A 42 -6.84 1.12 -9.42
CA ASN A 42 -6.11 2.39 -9.48
C ASN A 42 -4.88 2.37 -8.56
N CYS A 43 -4.46 1.20 -8.06
CA CYS A 43 -3.37 1.06 -7.08
C CYS A 43 -2.04 1.63 -7.60
N GLN A 44 -1.72 1.39 -8.88
CA GLN A 44 -0.52 1.95 -9.49
C GLN A 44 -0.64 3.47 -9.66
N GLU A 45 -1.78 3.97 -10.12
CA GLU A 45 -2.02 5.41 -10.27
C GLU A 45 -1.95 6.14 -8.93
N MET A 46 -2.54 5.56 -7.88
CA MET A 46 -2.45 6.06 -6.51
C MET A 46 -1.00 6.07 -6.04
N PHE A 47 -0.28 4.96 -6.21
CA PHE A 47 1.13 4.88 -5.86
C PHE A 47 1.93 5.96 -6.58
N ASP A 48 1.82 6.07 -7.91
CA ASP A 48 2.54 7.06 -8.73
C ASP A 48 2.18 8.51 -8.35
N THR A 49 0.97 8.73 -7.82
CA THR A 49 0.48 10.05 -7.40
C THR A 49 0.96 10.43 -6.01
N PHE A 50 1.05 9.46 -5.10
CA PHE A 50 1.31 9.69 -3.68
C PHE A 50 2.75 9.47 -3.26
N HIS A 51 3.46 8.57 -3.95
CA HIS A 51 4.85 8.32 -3.70
C HIS A 51 5.70 9.38 -4.41
N LEU A 52 6.61 10.02 -3.67
CA LEU A 52 7.56 10.97 -4.23
C LEU A 52 8.94 10.32 -4.38
N PRO A 53 9.41 9.99 -5.59
CA PRO A 53 10.72 9.38 -5.76
C PRO A 53 11.82 10.17 -5.06
N SER A 54 12.63 9.53 -4.22
CA SER A 54 13.60 10.22 -3.37
C SER A 54 14.94 9.51 -3.25
N HIS A 55 16.01 10.30 -3.41
CA HIS A 55 17.39 9.86 -3.17
C HIS A 55 18.06 10.80 -2.17
N LEU A 56 18.32 10.30 -0.97
CA LEU A 56 19.05 11.00 0.07
C LEU A 56 20.54 10.72 -0.04
N ARG A 57 21.32 11.74 -0.42
CA ARG A 57 22.79 11.67 -0.51
C ARG A 57 23.44 11.72 0.87
N THR A 58 24.76 11.76 0.95
CA THR A 58 25.49 11.80 2.23
C THR A 58 25.51 13.19 2.88
N ASP A 59 25.45 14.27 2.09
CA ASP A 59 25.54 15.64 2.60
C ASP A 59 24.31 16.04 3.43
N ARG A 60 24.52 16.57 4.64
CA ARG A 60 23.42 16.86 5.57
C ARG A 60 22.51 17.97 5.07
N GLU A 61 23.04 19.04 4.48
CA GLU A 61 22.21 20.15 4.02
C GLU A 61 21.36 19.74 2.84
N GLU A 62 21.94 19.04 1.86
CA GLU A 62 21.22 18.49 0.71
C GLU A 62 20.11 17.53 1.15
N ARG A 63 20.41 16.60 2.08
CA ARG A 63 19.43 15.67 2.64
C ARG A 63 18.26 16.39 3.30
N MET A 64 18.57 17.35 4.17
CA MET A 64 17.53 18.10 4.88
C MET A 64 16.71 18.97 3.92
N GLY A 65 17.30 19.46 2.83
CA GLY A 65 16.60 20.12 1.74
C GLY A 65 15.53 19.21 1.13
N VAL A 66 15.93 18.03 0.67
CA VAL A 66 15.01 17.04 0.06
C VAL A 66 13.90 16.62 1.02
N LEU A 67 14.24 16.35 2.29
CA LEU A 67 13.26 15.95 3.31
C LEU A 67 12.23 17.05 3.62
N ASN A 68 12.66 18.31 3.65
CA ASN A 68 11.75 19.44 3.86
C ASN A 68 10.85 19.69 2.65
N GLU A 69 11.44 19.71 1.45
CA GLU A 69 10.70 19.93 0.20
C GLU A 69 9.60 18.87 0.04
N ARG A 70 9.92 17.58 0.25
CA ARG A 70 8.94 16.50 0.26
C ARG A 70 7.81 16.72 1.27
N ALA A 71 8.16 17.08 2.51
CA ALA A 71 7.17 17.30 3.56
C ALA A 71 6.22 18.45 3.19
N ASP A 72 6.75 19.53 2.62
CA ASP A 72 5.97 20.69 2.21
C ASP A 72 5.11 20.41 0.97
N GLU A 73 5.65 19.71 -0.03
CA GLU A 73 4.93 19.28 -1.22
C GLU A 73 3.73 18.39 -0.86
N MET A 74 3.96 17.37 -0.03
CA MET A 74 2.89 16.49 0.41
C MET A 74 1.89 17.21 1.30
N LEU A 75 2.27 18.12 2.19
CA LEU A 75 1.28 18.85 2.98
C LEU A 75 0.40 19.78 2.12
N ARG A 76 0.95 20.32 1.04
CA ARG A 76 0.27 21.27 0.16
C ARG A 76 -0.68 20.56 -0.82
N ASP A 77 -0.19 19.53 -1.51
CA ASP A 77 -0.87 18.99 -2.68
C ASP A 77 -1.90 17.90 -2.30
N MET A 78 -1.75 17.34 -1.11
CA MET A 78 -2.49 16.16 -0.70
C MET A 78 -4.01 16.30 -0.60
N PRO A 79 -4.60 17.42 -0.15
CA PRO A 79 -6.05 17.59 -0.19
C PRO A 79 -6.61 17.43 -1.61
N GLU A 80 -5.92 17.96 -2.62
CA GLU A 80 -6.32 17.85 -4.03
C GLU A 80 -6.14 16.41 -4.54
N LEU A 81 -4.98 15.80 -4.25
CA LEU A 81 -4.72 14.40 -4.62
C LEU A 81 -5.75 13.45 -4.02
N MET A 82 -6.14 13.66 -2.77
CA MET A 82 -7.17 12.84 -2.12
C MET A 82 -8.55 13.06 -2.71
N ASN A 83 -8.91 14.31 -3.00
CA ASN A 83 -10.17 14.59 -3.66
C ASN A 83 -10.26 13.86 -5.01
N ARG A 84 -9.17 13.78 -5.79
CA ARG A 84 -9.15 13.01 -7.05
C ARG A 84 -9.56 11.54 -6.88
N PHE A 85 -9.16 10.88 -5.79
CA PHE A 85 -9.49 9.47 -5.55
C PHE A 85 -10.75 9.24 -4.73
N THR A 86 -11.30 10.31 -4.13
CA THR A 86 -12.45 10.20 -3.21
C THR A 86 -13.68 10.99 -3.64
N HIS A 87 -13.61 11.79 -4.70
CA HIS A 87 -14.68 12.67 -5.17
C HIS A 87 -16.00 11.93 -5.43
N ASP A 88 -15.92 10.75 -6.06
CA ASP A 88 -17.09 9.97 -6.44
C ASP A 88 -17.59 9.04 -5.31
N ILE A 89 -16.95 9.08 -4.14
CA ILE A 89 -17.29 8.20 -3.01
C ILE A 89 -18.51 8.77 -2.28
N PRO A 90 -19.61 8.00 -2.14
CA PRO A 90 -20.80 8.44 -1.43
C PRO A 90 -20.51 8.71 0.06
N SER A 91 -20.84 9.93 0.52
CA SER A 91 -20.56 10.41 1.90
C SER A 91 -21.36 9.68 3.00
N ASN A 92 -22.38 8.93 2.63
CA ASN A 92 -23.45 8.46 3.52
C ASN A 92 -23.20 7.10 4.18
N ALA A 93 -22.04 6.47 3.93
CA ALA A 93 -21.61 5.23 4.59
C ALA A 93 -20.07 5.11 4.59
N PRO A 94 -19.47 4.38 5.55
CA PRO A 94 -18.04 4.11 5.49
C PRO A 94 -17.73 3.34 4.19
N TYR A 95 -16.85 3.92 3.39
CA TYR A 95 -16.33 3.34 2.18
C TYR A 95 -14.95 2.74 2.45
N SER A 96 -14.71 1.53 1.97
CA SER A 96 -13.39 0.91 1.97
C SER A 96 -13.13 0.22 0.65
N GLN A 97 -12.01 0.54 0.02
CA GLN A 97 -11.50 -0.13 -1.16
C GLN A 97 -10.06 -0.58 -0.90
N THR A 98 -9.81 -1.88 -1.05
CA THR A 98 -8.45 -2.44 -1.04
C THR A 98 -8.14 -2.95 -2.44
N ASN A 99 -7.09 -2.41 -3.04
CA ASN A 99 -6.56 -2.85 -4.32
C ASN A 99 -5.18 -3.47 -4.12
N ILE A 100 -4.94 -4.61 -4.76
CA ILE A 100 -3.65 -5.31 -4.71
C ILE A 100 -3.15 -5.45 -6.14
N THR A 101 -1.94 -4.97 -6.40
CA THR A 101 -1.28 -5.05 -7.70
C THR A 101 0.10 -5.66 -7.53
N GLY A 102 0.45 -6.66 -8.34
CA GLY A 102 1.80 -7.23 -8.38
C GLY A 102 2.73 -6.38 -9.24
N GLY A 103 3.88 -5.99 -8.67
CA GLY A 103 5.01 -5.39 -9.37
C GLY A 103 6.04 -6.45 -9.81
N LEU A 104 7.17 -6.00 -10.35
CA LEU A 104 8.24 -6.88 -10.83
C LEU A 104 8.89 -7.68 -9.68
N ASP A 105 9.04 -7.03 -8.54
CA ASP A 105 9.78 -7.51 -7.35
C ASP A 105 9.06 -7.22 -6.02
N TYR A 106 7.89 -6.57 -6.04
CA TYR A 106 7.09 -6.24 -4.86
C TYR A 106 5.58 -6.37 -5.12
N THR A 107 4.77 -6.34 -4.05
CA THR A 107 3.31 -6.27 -4.14
C THR A 107 2.87 -4.92 -3.59
N ILE A 108 2.11 -4.16 -4.38
CA ILE A 108 1.51 -2.90 -3.96
C ILE A 108 0.12 -3.22 -3.42
N VAL A 109 -0.11 -2.85 -2.16
CA VAL A 109 -1.43 -2.87 -1.54
C VAL A 109 -1.84 -1.43 -1.29
N SER A 110 -2.87 -0.97 -1.97
CA SER A 110 -3.50 0.33 -1.73
C SER A 110 -4.81 0.11 -0.98
N ASN A 111 -5.05 0.90 0.06
CA ASN A 111 -6.32 0.95 0.76
C ASN A 111 -6.81 2.39 0.84
N VAL A 112 -8.03 2.64 0.37
CA VAL A 112 -8.77 3.88 0.59
C VAL A 112 -9.88 3.58 1.59
N PHE A 113 -9.89 4.30 2.71
CA PHE A 113 -10.98 4.26 3.67
C PHE A 113 -11.51 5.68 3.90
N VAL A 114 -12.81 5.87 3.67
CA VAL A 114 -13.51 7.14 3.90
C VAL A 114 -14.65 6.86 4.87
N SER A 115 -14.73 7.63 5.95
CA SER A 115 -15.84 7.51 6.90
C SER A 115 -16.19 8.88 7.46
N GLU A 116 -17.48 9.20 7.43
CA GLU A 116 -18.01 10.29 8.25
C GLU A 116 -18.03 9.84 9.72
N ILE A 117 -17.50 10.66 10.61
CA ILE A 117 -17.56 10.42 12.05
C ILE A 117 -18.54 11.45 12.62
N PRO A 118 -19.69 11.04 13.20
CA PRO A 118 -20.68 11.99 13.70
C PRO A 118 -20.24 12.69 14.98
N HIS A 119 -20.33 14.02 15.02
CA HIS A 119 -20.12 14.86 16.21
C HIS A 119 -18.70 14.95 16.83
N PRO A 120 -17.57 14.54 16.22
CA PRO A 120 -16.26 14.90 16.72
C PRO A 120 -15.81 16.25 16.15
N SER A 121 -14.83 16.88 16.82
CA SER A 121 -14.05 17.95 16.17
C SER A 121 -12.93 17.33 15.33
N LEU A 122 -12.59 17.96 14.21
CA LEU A 122 -11.40 17.64 13.39
C LEU A 122 -10.17 17.39 14.28
N LYS A 123 -9.94 18.28 15.25
CA LYS A 123 -8.81 18.18 16.18
C LYS A 123 -8.85 16.88 16.99
N THR A 124 -10.03 16.45 17.45
CA THR A 124 -10.19 15.21 18.21
C THR A 124 -9.83 14.00 17.36
N VAL A 125 -10.37 13.93 16.14
CA VAL A 125 -10.10 12.80 15.24
C VAL A 125 -8.63 12.79 14.82
N TYR A 126 -8.09 13.94 14.42
CA TYR A 126 -6.68 14.08 14.07
C TYR A 126 -5.73 13.63 15.19
N GLN A 127 -5.98 14.01 16.43
CA GLN A 127 -5.18 13.56 17.58
C GLN A 127 -5.34 12.05 17.84
N ALA A 128 -6.54 11.49 17.65
CA ALA A 128 -6.76 10.06 17.78
C ALA A 128 -6.01 9.27 16.69
N THR A 129 -6.02 9.74 15.45
CA THR A 129 -5.30 9.13 14.33
C THR A 129 -3.79 9.18 14.56
N LEU A 130 -3.24 10.31 15.00
CA LEU A 130 -1.83 10.36 15.42
C LEU A 130 -1.57 9.36 16.58
N GLY A 131 -2.49 9.30 17.55
CA GLY A 131 -2.54 8.31 18.63
C GLY A 131 -2.38 6.86 18.18
N TYR A 132 -3.02 6.50 17.06
CA TYR A 132 -2.91 5.20 16.43
C TYR A 132 -1.49 4.93 15.94
N PHE A 133 -0.86 5.85 15.20
CA PHE A 133 0.50 5.67 14.69
C PHE A 133 1.53 5.46 15.82
N TRP A 134 1.39 6.12 16.97
CA TRP A 134 2.26 5.88 18.13
C TRP A 134 2.06 4.52 18.80
N LYS A 135 0.86 3.94 18.67
CA LYS A 135 0.54 2.62 19.24
C LYS A 135 0.75 1.48 18.25
N LEU A 136 0.91 1.79 16.96
CA LEU A 136 0.99 0.81 15.87
C LEU A 136 1.97 -0.33 16.18
N SER A 137 3.18 0.00 16.61
CA SER A 137 4.20 -0.98 17.03
C SER A 137 3.66 -2.00 18.04
N LYS A 138 3.01 -1.51 19.11
CA LYS A 138 2.47 -2.35 20.18
C LYS A 138 1.29 -3.19 19.70
N GLU A 139 0.40 -2.62 18.91
CA GLU A 139 -0.77 -3.32 18.39
C GLU A 139 -0.37 -4.39 17.35
N MET A 140 0.58 -4.10 16.46
CA MET A 140 1.16 -5.06 15.51
C MET A 140 1.77 -6.25 16.25
N GLN A 141 2.59 -5.99 17.27
CA GLN A 141 3.21 -7.05 18.06
C GLN A 141 2.16 -7.89 18.79
N LYS A 142 1.18 -7.25 19.42
CA LYS A 142 0.14 -7.91 20.21
C LYS A 142 -0.80 -8.76 19.37
N HIS A 143 -1.22 -8.26 18.20
CA HIS A 143 -2.27 -8.90 17.40
C HIS A 143 -1.76 -9.80 16.29
N LEU A 144 -0.56 -9.52 15.76
CA LEU A 144 -0.01 -10.24 14.61
C LEU A 144 1.30 -10.96 14.94
N GLY A 145 1.89 -10.73 16.12
CA GLY A 145 3.15 -11.35 16.53
C GLY A 145 4.38 -10.82 15.77
N PHE A 146 4.23 -9.74 14.99
CA PHE A 146 5.34 -9.10 14.27
C PHE A 146 6.09 -8.15 15.22
N GLY A 147 7.42 -8.26 15.24
CA GLY A 147 8.28 -7.21 15.74
C GLY A 147 8.20 -6.00 14.82
N PHE A 148 7.90 -4.85 15.40
CA PHE A 148 7.85 -3.58 14.68
C PHE A 148 8.63 -2.54 15.47
N GLY A 149 9.70 -2.01 14.88
CA GLY A 149 10.59 -1.04 15.49
C GLY A 149 10.66 0.24 14.68
N ILE A 150 10.69 1.39 15.35
CA ILE A 150 10.93 2.69 14.72
C ILE A 150 12.22 3.26 15.33
N LYS A 151 13.20 3.56 14.49
CA LYS A 151 14.42 4.29 14.86
C LYS A 151 14.43 5.62 14.12
N VAL A 152 14.12 6.71 14.82
CA VAL A 152 14.19 8.06 14.27
C VAL A 152 15.64 8.43 13.99
N LEU A 153 15.93 8.81 12.75
CA LEU A 153 17.24 9.21 12.26
C LEU A 153 17.37 10.73 12.22
N GLU A 154 16.33 11.43 11.77
CA GLU A 154 16.26 12.89 11.78
C GLU A 154 14.87 13.34 12.25
N ASN A 155 14.83 14.45 12.98
CA ASN A 155 13.61 15.12 13.40
C ASN A 155 13.86 16.62 13.32
N TRP A 156 13.06 17.31 12.52
CA TRP A 156 13.27 18.73 12.20
C TRP A 156 12.01 19.58 12.40
N GLY A 157 10.98 19.03 13.05
CA GLY A 157 9.76 19.76 13.26
C GLY A 157 8.70 18.95 14.00
N ARG A 158 7.62 19.64 14.36
CA ARG A 158 6.46 18.98 14.95
C ARG A 158 5.88 18.03 13.91
N PHE A 159 5.92 16.73 14.22
CA PHE A 159 5.46 15.66 13.34
C PHE A 159 6.18 15.61 11.98
N ARG A 160 7.45 16.02 11.91
CA ARG A 160 8.31 15.86 10.73
C ARG A 160 9.52 15.03 11.10
N GLN A 161 9.54 13.79 10.63
CA GLN A 161 10.53 12.80 11.04
C GLN A 161 10.96 11.95 9.86
N TYR A 162 12.21 11.52 9.92
CA TYR A 162 12.79 10.50 9.06
C TYR A 162 13.28 9.37 9.96
N ALA A 163 12.86 8.14 9.68
CA ALA A 163 13.11 7.00 10.54
C ALA A 163 13.33 5.73 9.72
N THR A 164 14.16 4.83 10.26
CA THR A 164 14.16 3.43 9.81
C THR A 164 13.07 2.67 10.55
N ILE A 165 12.18 2.03 9.80
CA ILE A 165 11.17 1.11 10.30
C ILE A 165 11.69 -0.31 10.09
N SER A 166 11.72 -1.12 11.14
CA SER A 166 12.13 -2.51 11.10
C SER A 166 10.94 -3.43 11.33
N TYR A 167 10.75 -4.38 10.43
CA TYR A 167 9.74 -5.44 10.53
C TYR A 167 10.44 -6.77 10.72
N SER A 168 10.08 -7.50 11.78
CA SER A 168 10.62 -8.83 12.04
C SER A 168 9.51 -9.82 12.37
N ASN A 169 9.56 -10.98 11.74
CA ASN A 169 8.71 -12.12 12.01
C ASN A 169 9.59 -13.38 11.92
N PRO A 170 9.79 -14.09 13.04
CA PRO A 170 10.66 -15.25 13.09
C PRO A 170 10.36 -16.27 11.97
N GLY A 171 11.33 -16.50 11.10
CA GLY A 171 11.23 -17.48 10.01
C GLY A 171 10.44 -17.04 8.77
N ILE A 172 9.94 -15.80 8.73
CA ILE A 172 9.15 -15.28 7.59
C ILE A 172 9.81 -14.03 6.98
N LEU A 173 10.05 -13.00 7.79
CA LEU A 173 10.46 -11.69 7.30
C LEU A 173 11.40 -11.02 8.29
N ASP A 174 12.50 -10.47 7.81
CA ASP A 174 13.34 -9.55 8.57
C ASP A 174 13.80 -8.46 7.59
N THR A 175 13.22 -7.27 7.70
CA THR A 175 13.41 -6.21 6.71
C THR A 175 13.37 -4.84 7.38
N THR A 176 14.02 -3.89 6.74
CA THR A 176 14.07 -2.49 7.16
C THR A 176 13.70 -1.62 5.98
N VAL A 177 12.91 -0.58 6.24
CA VAL A 177 12.59 0.44 5.26
C VAL A 177 12.80 1.80 5.89
N ASN A 178 13.44 2.69 5.17
CA ASN A 178 13.52 4.07 5.56
C ASN A 178 12.26 4.83 5.15
N SER A 179 11.69 5.61 6.06
CA SER A 179 10.42 6.27 5.87
C SER A 179 10.39 7.68 6.47
N THR A 180 9.66 8.54 5.78
CA THR A 180 9.34 9.90 6.22
C THR A 180 7.95 9.90 6.83
N PHE A 181 7.78 10.65 7.92
CA PHE A 181 6.50 10.90 8.56
C PHE A 181 6.27 12.42 8.64
N THR A 182 5.15 12.88 8.09
CA THR A 182 4.73 14.28 8.12
C THR A 182 3.27 14.38 8.53
N ALA A 183 2.94 15.24 9.50
CA ALA A 183 1.55 15.50 9.83
C ALA A 183 1.26 16.95 10.20
N GLN A 184 0.16 17.49 9.68
CA GLN A 184 -0.30 18.86 9.97
C GLN A 184 -1.79 19.01 9.67
N ILE A 185 -2.45 19.97 10.31
CA ILE A 185 -3.77 20.45 9.86
C ILE A 185 -3.54 21.64 8.92
N VAL A 186 -4.03 21.55 7.69
CA VAL A 186 -3.93 22.57 6.64
C VAL A 186 -5.34 22.84 6.12
N ASP A 187 -5.77 24.11 6.13
CA ASP A 187 -7.06 24.55 5.60
C ASP A 187 -8.30 23.74 6.05
N GLY A 188 -8.31 23.32 7.32
CA GLY A 188 -9.41 22.53 7.88
C GLY A 188 -9.35 21.03 7.54
N VAL A 189 -8.23 20.55 7.00
CA VAL A 189 -7.96 19.14 6.72
C VAL A 189 -6.77 18.67 7.55
N GLY A 190 -6.96 17.60 8.33
CA GLY A 190 -5.91 16.91 9.05
C GLY A 190 -5.21 15.90 8.15
N ILE A 191 -3.93 16.15 7.87
CA ILE A 191 -3.10 15.34 6.99
C ILE A 191 -2.09 14.58 7.82
N ILE A 192 -1.99 13.27 7.61
CA ILE A 192 -0.90 12.42 8.11
C ILE A 192 -0.38 11.62 6.93
N HIS A 193 0.88 11.83 6.61
CA HIS A 193 1.55 11.25 5.46
C HIS A 193 2.77 10.45 5.90
N THR A 194 2.83 9.18 5.49
CA THR A 194 3.99 8.32 5.66
C THR A 194 4.37 7.74 4.31
N ASP A 195 5.63 7.89 3.92
CA ASP A 195 6.10 7.38 2.64
C ASP A 195 7.57 6.99 2.73
N PHE A 196 7.98 5.98 1.96
CA PHE A 196 9.33 5.43 2.01
C PHE A 196 10.32 6.25 1.18
N VAL A 197 11.61 6.05 1.46
CA VAL A 197 12.72 6.65 0.70
C VAL A 197 13.31 5.59 -0.21
N ASP A 198 13.42 5.87 -1.52
CA ASP A 198 13.89 4.87 -2.49
C ASP A 198 15.35 4.51 -2.33
N LYS A 199 16.16 5.51 -1.99
CA LYS A 199 17.60 5.37 -1.86
C LYS A 199 18.15 6.31 -0.81
N ASP A 200 18.94 5.77 0.11
CA ASP A 200 19.71 6.54 1.08
C ASP A 200 21.16 6.06 1.08
N ASP A 201 22.10 6.94 0.75
CA ASP A 201 23.53 6.61 0.68
C ASP A 201 24.18 6.50 2.09
N LEU A 202 23.58 7.13 3.10
CA LEU A 202 24.08 7.15 4.48
C LEU A 202 23.48 6.02 5.33
N TYR A 203 22.20 5.69 5.09
CA TYR A 203 21.47 4.64 5.76
C TYR A 203 20.87 3.67 4.73
N PRO A 204 21.67 2.89 4.00
CA PRO A 204 21.14 2.04 2.94
C PRO A 204 20.16 1.00 3.49
N ASP A 205 19.08 0.76 2.75
CA ASP A 205 18.15 -0.33 3.05
C ASP A 205 18.87 -1.68 2.94
N THR A 206 18.51 -2.60 3.84
CA THR A 206 19.07 -3.94 3.82
C THR A 206 18.49 -4.73 2.64
N PRO A 207 19.32 -5.37 1.78
CA PRO A 207 18.80 -6.18 0.67
C PRO A 207 18.03 -7.40 1.21
N GLY A 208 16.73 -7.44 0.95
CA GLY A 208 15.79 -8.49 1.36
C GLY A 208 14.41 -8.28 0.70
N LEU A 209 13.41 -9.11 1.02
CA LEU A 209 12.01 -8.84 0.64
C LEU A 209 11.59 -7.49 1.26
N CYS A 210 11.73 -6.42 0.49
CA CYS A 210 11.42 -5.06 0.94
C CYS A 210 9.93 -4.85 0.75
N THR A 211 9.17 -4.95 1.85
CA THR A 211 7.80 -4.43 1.90
C THR A 211 7.87 -2.92 1.96
N ARG A 212 7.65 -2.28 0.80
CA ARG A 212 7.52 -0.83 0.67
C ARG A 212 6.06 -0.46 0.90
N GLU A 213 5.79 0.26 1.98
CA GLU A 213 4.44 0.69 2.35
C GLU A 213 4.39 2.22 2.35
N THR A 214 3.46 2.77 1.58
CA THR A 214 3.04 4.18 1.69
C THR A 214 1.71 4.17 2.44
N VAL A 215 1.65 4.81 3.61
CA VAL A 215 0.46 4.84 4.45
C VAL A 215 0.04 6.28 4.64
N GLN A 216 -1.20 6.56 4.31
CA GLN A 216 -1.75 7.90 4.36
C GLN A 216 -3.07 7.90 5.14
N ALA A 217 -3.27 8.93 5.95
CA ALA A 217 -4.50 9.13 6.67
C ALA A 217 -4.99 10.57 6.56
N TYR A 218 -6.29 10.70 6.29
CA TYR A 218 -6.97 11.96 6.03
C TYR A 218 -8.14 12.11 6.97
N VAL A 219 -8.23 13.30 7.55
CA VAL A 219 -9.28 13.64 8.48
C VAL A 219 -9.84 14.98 8.06
N THR A 220 -11.11 15.00 7.66
CA THR A 220 -11.87 16.23 7.37
C THR A 220 -12.91 16.46 8.45
#